data_AF-A0AAD9MXA5-F1
#
_entry.id   AF-A0AAD9MXA5-F1
#
_cell.length_a   1.000
_cell.length_b   1.000
_cell.length_c   1.000
_cell.angle_alpha   90.00
_cell.angle_beta   90.00
_cell.angle_gamma   90.00
#
_symmetry.space_group_name_H-M   'P 1'
#
loop_
_entity.id
_entity.type
_entity.pdbx_description
1 polymer ?
#
loop_
_entity_poly.entity_id
_entity_poly.type
_entity_poly.pdbx_seq_one_letter_code
_entity_poly.pdbx_strand_id
1 'polypeptide(L)'
;MRYGAYLVLAGGWSVALWALQYAWENIYAIIESYSYYVLGYFAIAGLVSFAVCYYKGPVTDPRSLSLIKWTLQLAALTLVYFGTQLTVVSVATIIVMVTISHFPTNCFQSFLIYWRRRFPPKLRRLTEDEYMMQGCEETRRALSQLKDYCHSPQCDTWHTVSRLKSPHRFAEWVEGNSPHVSDDEIRKHERNAAPPLPMDFTDDESDNDFSWT
;
A
#
# COMPACT_ATOMS: atom_id res chain seq x y z
N MET A 1 -44.88 -7.74 44.03
CA MET A 1 -44.68 -7.88 42.56
C MET A 1 -43.20 -7.82 42.12
N ARG A 2 -42.33 -6.99 42.72
CA ARG A 2 -40.90 -6.91 42.34
C ARG A 2 -40.08 -8.20 42.55
N TYR A 3 -40.30 -8.90 43.66
CA TYR A 3 -39.58 -10.14 43.99
C TYR A 3 -39.84 -11.31 43.01
N GLY A 4 -41.04 -11.37 42.43
CA GLY A 4 -41.37 -12.39 41.42
C GLY A 4 -40.57 -12.23 40.13
N ALA A 5 -40.34 -11.00 39.67
CA ALA A 5 -39.53 -10.73 38.49
C ALA A 5 -38.06 -11.13 38.68
N TYR A 6 -37.48 -10.89 39.87
CA TYR A 6 -36.12 -11.32 40.17
C TYR A 6 -35.98 -12.85 40.25
N LEU A 7 -36.99 -13.55 40.79
CA LEU A 7 -36.99 -15.02 40.82
C LEU A 7 -37.14 -15.62 39.42
N VAL A 8 -37.97 -15.02 38.55
CA VAL A 8 -38.11 -15.44 37.15
C VAL A 8 -36.83 -15.16 36.36
N LEU A 9 -36.16 -14.03 36.59
CA LEU A 9 -34.88 -13.72 35.96
C LEU A 9 -33.76 -14.64 36.45
N ALA A 10 -33.66 -14.86 37.76
CA ALA A 10 -32.65 -15.74 38.35
C ALA A 10 -32.88 -17.20 37.94
N GLY A 11 -34.12 -17.70 38.03
CA GLY A 11 -34.48 -19.04 37.61
C GLY A 11 -34.33 -19.24 36.10
N GLY A 12 -34.73 -18.26 35.29
CA GLY A 12 -34.55 -18.28 33.85
C GLY A 12 -33.07 -18.32 33.44
N TRP A 13 -32.21 -17.56 34.12
CA TRP A 13 -30.76 -17.60 33.92
C TRP A 13 -30.17 -18.95 34.31
N SER A 14 -30.57 -19.52 35.45
CA SER A 14 -30.13 -20.85 35.87
C SER A 14 -30.55 -21.95 34.90
N VAL A 15 -31.78 -21.92 34.41
CA VAL A 15 -32.29 -22.88 33.41
C VAL A 15 -31.55 -22.70 32.08
N ALA A 16 -31.30 -21.47 31.65
CA ALA A 16 -30.54 -21.19 30.44
C ALA A 16 -29.08 -21.69 30.54
N LEU A 17 -28.41 -21.46 31.68
CA LEU A 17 -27.06 -21.97 31.92
C LEU A 17 -27.03 -23.50 31.99
N TRP A 18 -28.02 -24.13 32.64
CA TRP A 18 -28.14 -25.58 32.67
C TRP A 18 -28.33 -26.17 31.27
N ALA A 19 -29.22 -25.58 30.46
CA ALA A 19 -29.42 -25.99 29.07
C ALA A 19 -28.17 -25.78 28.20
N LEU A 20 -27.45 -24.67 28.40
CA LEU A 20 -26.20 -24.36 27.70
C LEU A 20 -25.10 -25.37 28.08
N GLN A 21 -24.98 -25.70 29.36
CA GLN A 21 -24.02 -26.69 29.84
C GLN A 21 -24.35 -28.08 29.32
N TYR A 22 -25.62 -28.49 29.37
CA TYR A 22 -26.08 -29.76 28.81
C TYR A 22 -25.79 -29.86 27.31
N ALA A 23 -26.03 -28.77 26.56
CA ALA A 23 -25.67 -28.69 25.16
C ALA A 23 -24.15 -28.84 24.99
N TRP A 24 -23.33 -28.12 25.77
CA TRP A 24 -21.86 -28.16 25.69
C TRP A 24 -21.29 -29.57 25.89
N GLU A 25 -21.77 -30.29 26.90
CA GLU A 25 -21.33 -31.65 27.21
C GLU A 25 -21.73 -32.65 26.11
N ASN A 26 -22.80 -32.36 25.35
CA ASN A 26 -23.34 -33.23 24.30
C ASN A 26 -23.14 -32.68 22.88
N ILE A 27 -22.27 -31.67 22.68
CA ILE A 27 -22.04 -31.02 21.37
C ILE A 27 -21.72 -32.06 20.30
N TYR A 28 -20.86 -33.04 20.60
CA TYR A 28 -20.44 -34.05 19.64
C TYR A 28 -21.63 -34.90 19.16
N ALA A 29 -22.45 -35.37 20.09
CA ALA A 29 -23.64 -36.17 19.78
C ALA A 29 -24.68 -35.38 18.96
N ILE A 30 -24.85 -34.09 19.27
CA ILE A 30 -25.79 -33.20 18.55
C ILE A 30 -25.29 -32.93 17.13
N ILE A 31 -24.00 -32.63 16.96
CA ILE A 31 -23.41 -32.35 15.64
C ILE A 31 -23.44 -33.60 14.76
N GLU A 32 -23.10 -34.77 15.30
CA GLU A 32 -23.08 -36.01 14.53
C GLU A 32 -24.50 -36.45 14.14
N SER A 33 -25.45 -36.39 15.07
CA SER A 33 -26.82 -36.87 14.83
C SER A 33 -27.67 -35.91 13.99
N TYR A 34 -27.39 -34.60 14.02
CA TYR A 34 -28.24 -33.56 13.41
C TYR A 34 -27.47 -32.54 12.54
N SER A 35 -26.31 -32.92 11.99
CA SER A 35 -25.42 -32.05 11.20
C SER A 35 -26.14 -31.16 10.16
N TYR A 36 -27.04 -31.73 9.37
CA TYR A 36 -27.79 -30.99 8.34
C TYR A 36 -28.71 -29.91 8.91
N TYR A 37 -29.40 -30.18 10.02
CA TYR A 37 -30.30 -29.22 10.67
C TYR A 37 -29.52 -28.09 11.32
N VAL A 38 -28.39 -28.42 11.96
CA VAL A 38 -27.49 -27.44 12.57
C VAL A 38 -26.92 -26.50 11.51
N LEU A 39 -26.43 -27.07 10.40
CA LEU A 39 -25.90 -26.28 9.28
C LEU A 39 -26.96 -25.41 8.62
N GLY A 40 -28.18 -25.95 8.41
CA GLY A 40 -29.32 -25.20 7.89
C GLY A 40 -29.71 -24.03 8.81
N TYR A 41 -29.73 -24.25 10.13
CA TYR A 41 -29.99 -23.20 11.12
C TYR A 41 -28.95 -22.08 11.05
N PHE A 42 -27.65 -22.40 11.05
CA PHE A 42 -26.59 -21.39 10.93
C PHE A 42 -26.65 -20.64 9.60
N ALA A 43 -26.96 -21.33 8.49
CA ALA A 43 -27.10 -20.71 7.18
C ALA A 43 -28.27 -19.71 7.15
N ILE A 44 -29.45 -20.11 7.63
CA ILE A 44 -30.64 -19.24 7.66
C ILE A 44 -30.43 -18.09 8.64
N ALA A 45 -29.93 -18.35 9.85
CA ALA A 45 -29.66 -17.32 10.84
C ALA A 45 -28.60 -16.31 10.35
N GLY A 46 -27.58 -16.79 9.63
CA GLY A 46 -26.57 -15.96 8.98
C GLY A 46 -27.16 -15.10 7.86
N LEU A 47 -27.99 -15.68 6.98
CA LEU A 47 -28.68 -14.95 5.92
C LEU A 47 -29.63 -13.89 6.47
N VAL A 48 -30.42 -14.22 7.50
CA VAL A 48 -31.33 -13.27 8.17
C VAL A 48 -30.52 -12.15 8.84
N SER A 49 -29.45 -12.47 9.56
CA SER A 49 -28.59 -11.47 10.20
C SER A 49 -27.94 -10.55 9.16
N PHE A 50 -27.47 -11.12 8.05
CA PHE A 50 -26.90 -10.35 6.94
C PHE A 50 -27.95 -9.46 6.28
N ALA A 51 -29.17 -9.97 6.02
CA ALA A 51 -30.27 -9.18 5.47
C ALA A 51 -30.65 -8.02 6.39
N VAL A 52 -30.72 -8.25 7.71
CA VAL A 52 -31.01 -7.21 8.71
C VAL A 52 -29.90 -6.16 8.76
N CYS A 53 -28.63 -6.58 8.75
CA CYS A 53 -27.49 -5.68 8.71
C CYS A 53 -27.42 -4.86 7.41
N TYR A 54 -27.73 -5.50 6.27
CA TYR A 54 -27.77 -4.84 4.97
C TYR A 54 -28.91 -3.81 4.90
N TYR A 55 -30.08 -4.15 5.43
CA TYR A 55 -31.24 -3.26 5.46
C TYR A 55 -31.04 -2.04 6.37
N LYS A 56 -30.40 -2.21 7.54
CA LYS A 56 -30.15 -1.12 8.49
C LYS A 56 -28.99 -0.19 8.10
N GLY A 57 -28.16 -0.58 7.14
CA GLY A 57 -26.99 0.18 6.72
C GLY A 57 -25.79 0.06 7.67
N PRO A 58 -24.59 0.48 7.23
CA PRO A 58 -23.37 0.37 8.02
C PRO A 58 -23.39 1.26 9.25
N VAL A 59 -22.94 0.72 10.38
CA VAL A 59 -22.97 1.43 11.67
C VAL A 59 -22.08 2.66 11.61
N THR A 60 -22.69 3.84 11.65
CA THR A 60 -22.02 5.12 11.35
C THR A 60 -21.49 5.81 12.61
N ASP A 61 -21.90 5.36 13.80
CA ASP A 61 -21.48 5.99 15.04
C ASP A 61 -19.98 5.71 15.33
N PRO A 62 -19.18 6.75 15.67
CA PRO A 62 -17.76 6.57 15.94
C PRO A 62 -17.50 5.66 17.16
N ARG A 63 -18.43 5.66 18.11
CA ARG A 63 -18.37 4.82 19.32
C ARG A 63 -18.57 3.34 18.99
N SER A 64 -19.55 3.01 18.15
CA SER A 64 -19.78 1.63 17.73
C SER A 64 -18.67 1.11 16.83
N LEU A 65 -18.12 1.95 15.94
CA LEU A 65 -16.96 1.56 15.14
C LEU A 65 -15.74 1.23 16.01
N SER A 66 -15.50 2.04 17.05
CA SER A 66 -14.46 1.76 18.03
C SER A 66 -14.71 0.43 18.75
N LEU A 67 -15.95 0.19 19.21
CA LEU A 67 -16.32 -1.07 19.87
C LEU A 67 -16.13 -2.27 18.94
N ILE A 68 -16.63 -2.20 17.70
CA ILE A 68 -16.46 -3.25 16.69
C ILE A 68 -14.97 -3.56 16.49
N LYS A 69 -14.14 -2.53 16.36
CA LYS A 69 -12.68 -2.67 16.25
C LYS A 69 -12.10 -3.41 17.46
N TRP A 70 -12.43 -2.98 18.68
CA TRP A 70 -11.95 -3.63 19.91
C TRP A 70 -12.42 -5.08 20.01
N THR A 71 -13.67 -5.36 19.67
CA THR A 71 -14.22 -6.73 19.71
C THR A 71 -13.59 -7.63 18.65
N LEU A 72 -13.37 -7.11 17.45
CA LEU A 72 -12.74 -7.86 16.36
C LEU A 72 -11.28 -8.14 16.68
N GLN A 73 -10.58 -7.15 17.28
CA GLN A 73 -9.22 -7.31 17.74
C GLN A 73 -9.14 -8.36 18.86
N LEU A 74 -10.00 -8.28 19.88
CA LEU A 74 -10.06 -9.28 20.95
C LEU A 74 -10.35 -10.67 20.39
N ALA A 75 -11.33 -10.81 19.50
CA ALA A 75 -11.67 -12.07 18.85
C ALA A 75 -10.47 -12.65 18.06
N ALA A 76 -9.73 -11.80 17.34
CA ALA A 76 -8.53 -12.22 16.62
C ALA A 76 -7.44 -12.72 17.58
N LEU A 77 -7.18 -12.02 18.69
CA LEU A 77 -6.22 -12.48 19.71
C LEU A 77 -6.64 -13.83 20.31
N THR A 78 -7.93 -13.99 20.63
CA THR A 78 -8.47 -15.24 21.16
C THR A 78 -8.33 -16.38 20.16
N LEU A 79 -8.58 -16.14 18.87
CA LEU A 79 -8.40 -17.14 17.81
C LEU A 79 -6.93 -17.55 17.65
N VAL A 80 -6.00 -16.59 17.70
CA VAL A 80 -4.55 -16.87 17.64
C VAL A 80 -4.11 -17.72 18.83
N TYR A 81 -4.65 -17.46 20.02
CA TYR A 81 -4.38 -18.24 21.22
C TYR A 81 -4.91 -19.68 21.11
N PHE A 82 -6.16 -19.87 20.68
CA PHE A 82 -6.76 -21.20 20.55
C PHE A 82 -6.29 -21.99 19.32
N GLY A 83 -5.89 -21.31 18.24
CA GLY A 83 -5.46 -21.95 16.99
C GLY A 83 -4.01 -22.42 16.98
N THR A 84 -3.19 -21.98 17.94
CA THR A 84 -1.77 -22.31 17.98
C THR A 84 -1.52 -23.44 18.99
N GLN A 85 -0.89 -24.53 18.56
CA GLN A 85 -0.57 -25.67 19.43
C GLN A 85 0.47 -25.33 20.52
N LEU A 86 1.36 -24.37 20.25
CA LEU A 86 2.37 -23.91 21.21
C LEU A 86 1.96 -22.57 21.85
N THR A 87 1.64 -22.62 23.14
CA THR A 87 1.23 -21.44 23.92
C THR A 87 2.30 -20.34 23.91
N VAL A 88 3.58 -20.69 23.99
CA VAL A 88 4.71 -19.74 23.94
C VAL A 88 4.71 -18.91 22.66
N VAL A 89 4.47 -19.55 21.51
CA VAL A 89 4.43 -18.88 20.20
C VAL A 89 3.21 -17.95 20.11
N SER A 90 2.05 -18.40 20.60
CA SER A 90 0.84 -17.58 20.60
C SER A 90 0.98 -16.32 21.48
N VAL A 91 1.59 -16.45 22.66
CA VAL A 91 1.80 -15.31 23.57
C VAL A 91 2.84 -14.36 23.00
N ALA A 92 3.94 -14.88 22.44
CA ALA A 92 4.96 -14.07 21.79
C ALA A 92 4.39 -13.25 20.61
N THR A 93 3.60 -13.89 19.75
CA THR A 93 2.96 -13.20 18.61
C THR A 93 1.96 -12.13 19.06
N ILE A 94 1.16 -12.39 20.09
CA ILE A 94 0.27 -11.39 20.69
C ILE A 94 1.06 -10.19 21.23
N ILE A 95 2.16 -10.43 21.96
CA ILE A 95 3.02 -9.36 22.51
C ILE A 95 3.63 -8.52 21.39
N VAL A 96 4.16 -9.16 20.34
CA VAL A 96 4.73 -8.46 19.18
C VAL A 96 3.68 -7.59 18.50
N MET A 97 2.46 -8.10 18.32
CA MET A 97 1.39 -7.37 17.63
C MET A 97 0.89 -6.17 18.44
N VAL A 98 0.77 -6.33 19.77
CA VAL A 98 0.41 -5.23 20.69
C VAL A 98 1.52 -4.18 20.75
N THR A 99 2.79 -4.60 20.82
CA THR A 99 3.91 -3.65 20.85
C THR A 99 3.99 -2.84 19.56
N ILE A 100 3.86 -3.46 18.38
CA ILE A 100 3.79 -2.75 17.09
C ILE A 100 2.62 -1.76 17.06
N SER A 101 1.45 -2.13 17.58
CA SER A 101 0.26 -1.26 17.58
C SER A 101 0.40 -0.06 18.53
N HIS A 102 1.17 -0.20 19.61
CA HIS A 102 1.35 0.86 20.61
C HIS A 102 2.62 1.69 20.37
N PHE A 103 3.51 1.23 19.49
CA PHE A 103 4.75 1.92 19.19
C PHE A 103 4.48 3.18 18.34
N PRO A 104 5.13 4.31 18.64
CA PRO A 104 4.99 5.51 17.83
C PRO A 104 5.42 5.22 16.39
N THR A 105 4.58 5.63 15.43
CA THR A 105 4.80 5.47 13.98
C THR A 105 6.17 5.94 13.53
N ASN A 106 6.74 6.94 14.21
CA ASN A 106 8.06 7.51 13.94
C ASN A 106 9.19 6.50 14.16
N CYS A 107 9.07 5.62 15.15
CA CYS A 107 10.07 4.60 15.39
C CYS A 107 9.96 3.47 14.36
N PHE A 108 8.76 3.12 13.92
CA PHE A 108 8.58 2.17 12.82
C PHE A 108 9.15 2.73 11.50
N GLN A 109 8.92 4.00 11.20
CA GLN A 109 9.54 4.67 10.06
C GLN A 109 11.06 4.73 10.19
N SER A 110 11.59 5.02 11.38
CA SER A 110 13.03 5.02 11.63
C SER A 110 13.63 3.62 11.45
N PHE A 111 12.94 2.57 11.89
CA PHE A 111 13.31 1.18 11.65
C PHE A 111 13.30 0.83 10.16
N LEU A 112 12.28 1.26 9.41
CA LEU A 112 12.21 1.07 7.97
C LEU A 112 13.35 1.81 7.24
N ILE A 113 13.67 3.04 7.63
CA ILE A 113 14.78 3.81 7.06
C ILE A 113 16.11 3.10 7.36
N TYR A 114 16.31 2.66 8.61
CA TYR A 114 17.48 1.88 9.01
C TYR A 114 17.59 0.58 8.18
N TRP A 115 16.48 -0.15 8.02
CA TRP A 115 16.41 -1.38 7.24
C TRP A 115 16.73 -1.14 5.77
N ARG A 116 16.17 -0.09 5.16
CA ARG A 116 16.41 0.30 3.76
C ARG A 116 17.84 0.79 3.54
N ARG A 117 18.48 1.35 4.57
CA ARG A 117 19.89 1.72 4.55
C ARG A 117 20.81 0.51 4.67
N ARG A 118 20.42 -0.49 5.49
CA ARG A 118 21.20 -1.72 5.67
C ARG A 118 21.05 -2.69 4.49
N PHE A 119 19.88 -2.67 3.85
CA PHE A 119 19.52 -3.43 2.66
C PHE A 119 19.03 -2.47 1.58
N PRO A 120 19.95 -1.75 0.90
CA PRO A 120 19.58 -0.88 -0.20
C PRO A 120 18.93 -1.73 -1.30
N PRO A 121 17.74 -1.35 -1.80
CA PRO A 121 17.17 -2.00 -2.97
C PRO A 121 18.16 -1.86 -4.13
N LYS A 122 18.37 -2.93 -4.90
CA LYS A 122 19.20 -2.87 -6.11
C LYS A 122 18.55 -1.88 -7.08
N LEU A 123 19.14 -0.69 -7.22
CA LEU A 123 18.70 0.26 -8.23
C LEU A 123 19.02 -0.33 -9.60
N ARG A 124 17.98 -0.58 -10.40
CA ARG A 124 18.13 -0.92 -11.81
C ARG A 124 18.70 0.31 -12.52
N ARG A 125 19.94 0.22 -13.04
CA ARG A 125 20.49 1.25 -13.91
C ARG A 125 19.62 1.31 -15.16
N LEU A 126 19.31 2.52 -15.61
CA LEU A 126 18.61 2.74 -16.87
C LEU A 126 19.53 2.25 -18.00
N THR A 127 18.99 1.52 -18.96
CA THR A 127 19.73 1.20 -20.19
C THR A 127 19.97 2.47 -21.00
N GLU A 128 20.97 2.48 -21.89
CA GLU A 128 21.26 3.64 -22.74
C GLU A 128 20.04 4.04 -23.57
N ASP A 129 19.34 3.05 -24.14
CA ASP A 129 18.12 3.27 -24.92
C ASP A 129 17.00 3.92 -24.08
N GLU A 130 16.76 3.41 -22.85
CA GLU A 130 15.77 3.98 -21.94
C GLU A 130 16.16 5.42 -21.52
N TYR A 131 17.45 5.70 -21.32
CA TYR A 131 17.96 7.04 -21.01
C TYR A 131 17.73 8.01 -22.15
N MET A 132 18.06 7.61 -23.38
CA MET A 132 17.85 8.43 -24.56
C MET A 132 16.37 8.70 -24.81
N MET A 133 15.52 7.69 -24.67
CA MET A 133 14.07 7.84 -24.80
C MET A 133 13.50 8.81 -23.77
N GLN A 134 13.89 8.66 -22.49
CA GLN A 134 13.45 9.56 -21.43
C GLN A 134 13.97 11.00 -21.65
N GLY A 135 15.20 11.15 -22.15
CA GLY A 135 15.76 12.44 -22.54
C GLY A 135 14.95 13.13 -23.63
N CYS A 136 14.57 12.40 -24.69
CA CYS A 136 13.71 12.92 -25.76
C CYS A 136 12.32 13.33 -25.24
N GLU A 137 11.70 12.51 -24.39
CA GLU A 137 10.36 12.76 -23.89
C GLU A 137 10.31 13.96 -22.92
N GLU A 138 11.24 14.03 -21.95
CA GLU A 138 11.31 15.14 -21.01
C GLU A 138 11.72 16.45 -21.72
N THR A 139 12.62 16.39 -22.72
CA THR A 139 12.96 17.57 -23.53
C THR A 139 11.73 18.06 -24.29
N ARG A 140 10.97 17.17 -24.94
CA ARG A 140 9.73 17.53 -25.64
C ARG A 140 8.71 18.16 -24.67
N ARG A 141 8.55 17.59 -23.49
CA ARG A 141 7.61 18.07 -22.46
C ARG A 141 8.03 19.42 -21.89
N ALA A 142 9.31 19.62 -21.61
CA ALA A 142 9.82 20.90 -21.13
C ALA A 142 9.68 21.99 -22.21
N LEU A 143 9.92 21.66 -23.47
CA LEU A 143 9.74 22.58 -24.59
C LEU A 143 8.26 22.95 -24.79
N SER A 144 7.31 22.01 -24.64
CA SER A 144 5.88 22.35 -24.71
C SER A 144 5.46 23.24 -23.55
N GLN A 145 5.89 22.94 -22.33
CA GLN A 145 5.62 23.78 -21.15
C GLN A 145 6.21 25.18 -21.31
N LEU A 146 7.39 25.29 -21.92
CA LEU A 146 8.01 26.59 -22.21
C LEU A 146 7.18 27.39 -23.21
N LYS A 147 6.65 26.76 -24.26
CA LYS A 147 5.74 27.42 -25.21
C LYS A 147 4.48 27.92 -24.53
N ASP A 148 3.83 27.07 -23.74
CA ASP A 148 2.63 27.42 -22.99
C ASP A 148 2.89 28.58 -22.01
N TYR A 149 4.05 28.58 -21.34
CA TYR A 149 4.48 29.68 -20.49
C TYR A 149 4.67 30.97 -21.28
N CYS A 150 5.30 30.94 -22.45
CA CYS A 150 5.48 32.11 -23.30
C CYS A 150 4.15 32.68 -23.85
N HIS A 151 3.10 31.86 -23.97
CA HIS A 151 1.75 32.32 -24.34
C HIS A 151 0.96 32.85 -23.13
N SER A 152 1.38 32.56 -21.91
CA SER A 152 0.73 33.02 -20.68
C SER A 152 1.05 34.50 -20.39
N PRO A 153 0.09 35.27 -19.85
CA PRO A 153 0.32 36.66 -19.42
C PRO A 153 1.28 36.78 -18.22
N GLN A 154 1.73 35.66 -17.63
CA GLN A 154 2.72 35.62 -16.56
C GLN A 154 4.17 35.69 -17.08
N CYS A 155 4.39 35.63 -18.39
CA CYS A 155 5.72 35.68 -18.98
C CYS A 155 6.25 37.11 -19.08
N ASP A 156 7.39 37.39 -18.43
CA ASP A 156 8.15 38.62 -18.65
C ASP A 156 8.88 38.57 -20.01
N THR A 157 8.12 38.84 -21.07
CA THR A 157 8.56 38.73 -22.46
C THR A 157 9.79 39.60 -22.74
N TRP A 158 9.80 40.86 -22.32
CA TRP A 158 10.90 41.79 -22.58
C TRP A 158 12.21 41.40 -21.88
N HIS A 159 12.12 40.93 -20.63
CA HIS A 159 13.29 40.46 -19.88
C HIS A 159 13.86 39.19 -20.52
N THR A 160 13.00 38.27 -20.95
CA THR A 160 13.43 37.04 -21.62
C THR A 160 14.12 37.36 -22.94
N VAL A 161 13.46 38.13 -23.82
CA VAL A 161 13.97 38.53 -25.14
C VAL A 161 15.34 39.23 -25.07
N SER A 162 15.58 40.07 -24.06
CA SER A 162 16.87 40.76 -23.87
C SER A 162 18.07 39.83 -23.59
N ARG A 163 17.82 38.62 -23.08
CA ARG A 163 18.86 37.64 -22.73
C ARG A 163 19.17 36.68 -23.87
N LEU A 164 18.33 36.63 -24.89
CA LEU A 164 18.48 35.71 -26.01
C LEU A 164 19.48 36.23 -27.04
N LYS A 165 20.29 35.32 -27.58
CA LYS A 165 21.25 35.62 -28.66
C LYS A 165 20.55 35.96 -29.98
N SER A 166 19.40 35.33 -30.25
CA SER A 166 18.62 35.50 -31.47
C SER A 166 17.11 35.54 -31.14
N PRO A 167 16.54 36.71 -30.82
CA PRO A 167 15.16 36.82 -30.37
C PRO A 167 14.13 36.51 -31.46
N HIS A 168 14.44 36.85 -32.73
CA HIS A 168 13.57 36.57 -33.87
C HIS A 168 13.31 35.07 -34.05
N ARG A 169 14.39 34.27 -34.09
CA ARG A 169 14.30 32.82 -34.23
C ARG A 169 13.50 32.17 -33.09
N PHE A 170 13.66 32.70 -31.89
CA PHE A 170 12.90 32.22 -30.73
C PHE A 170 11.40 32.52 -30.87
N ALA A 171 11.03 33.71 -31.34
CA ALA A 171 9.63 34.05 -31.60
C ALA A 171 9.00 33.12 -32.65
N GLU A 172 9.68 32.88 -33.77
CA GLU A 172 9.23 31.93 -34.80
C GLU A 172 9.05 30.51 -34.25
N TRP A 173 9.91 30.09 -33.33
CA TRP A 173 9.79 28.77 -32.69
C TRP A 173 8.60 28.69 -31.73
N VAL A 174 8.36 29.74 -30.92
CA VAL A 174 7.21 29.83 -30.00
C VAL A 174 5.91 29.75 -30.80
N GLU A 175 5.81 30.50 -31.89
CA GLU A 175 4.66 30.51 -32.82
C GLU A 175 4.46 29.18 -33.58
N GLY A 176 5.49 28.32 -33.60
CA GLY A 176 5.44 27.02 -34.26
C GLY A 176 5.86 27.02 -35.74
N ASN A 177 6.37 28.15 -36.24
CA ASN A 177 6.83 28.32 -37.61
C ASN A 177 8.22 27.72 -37.85
N SER A 178 9.01 27.49 -36.78
CA SER A 178 10.34 26.88 -36.87
C SER A 178 10.57 25.78 -35.81
N PRO A 179 11.39 24.76 -36.12
CA PRO A 179 11.83 23.77 -35.15
C PRO A 179 12.76 24.36 -34.08
N HIS A 180 12.83 23.71 -32.91
CA HIS A 180 13.65 24.19 -31.78
C HIS A 180 15.16 24.17 -32.06
N VAL A 181 15.61 23.28 -32.95
CA VAL A 181 17.01 23.17 -33.41
C VAL A 181 17.05 23.50 -34.89
N SER A 182 18.03 24.30 -35.32
CA SER A 182 18.27 24.62 -36.73
C SER A 182 19.10 23.54 -37.42
N ASP A 183 18.87 23.29 -38.70
CA ASP A 183 19.64 22.33 -39.51
C ASP A 183 21.15 22.59 -39.46
N ASP A 184 21.56 23.86 -39.40
CA ASP A 184 22.98 24.22 -39.31
C ASP A 184 23.59 23.86 -37.95
N GLU A 185 22.78 23.87 -36.89
CA GLU A 185 23.21 23.43 -35.56
C GLU A 185 23.35 21.91 -35.52
N ILE A 186 22.42 21.18 -36.16
CA ILE A 186 22.48 19.73 -36.32
C ILE A 186 23.77 19.36 -37.07
N ARG A 187 24.00 19.95 -38.24
CA ARG A 187 25.23 19.70 -39.05
C ARG A 187 26.51 20.01 -38.28
N LYS A 188 26.51 21.10 -37.49
CA LYS A 188 27.66 21.46 -36.66
C LYS A 188 27.87 20.47 -35.53
N HIS A 189 26.80 19.96 -34.93
CA HIS A 189 26.86 18.93 -33.90
C HIS A 189 27.39 17.62 -34.47
N GLU A 190 26.86 17.15 -35.61
CA GLU A 190 27.32 15.95 -36.31
C GLU A 190 28.82 16.03 -36.68
N ARG A 191 29.27 17.19 -37.17
CA ARG A 191 30.69 17.40 -37.49
C ARG A 191 31.61 17.42 -36.27
N ASN A 192 31.11 17.88 -35.14
CA ASN A 192 31.88 18.03 -33.89
C ASN A 192 31.72 16.83 -32.94
N ALA A 193 30.80 15.90 -33.24
CA ALA A 193 30.63 14.68 -32.48
C ALA A 193 31.91 13.85 -32.63
N ALA A 194 32.61 13.65 -31.52
CA ALA A 194 33.79 12.81 -31.50
C ALA A 194 33.40 11.39 -31.95
N PRO A 195 34.25 10.67 -32.71
CA PRO A 195 34.04 9.26 -32.99
C PRO A 195 33.80 8.50 -31.68
N PRO A 196 32.93 7.47 -31.65
CA PRO A 196 32.77 6.62 -30.49
C PRO A 196 34.16 6.14 -30.05
N LEU A 197 34.50 6.35 -28.77
CA LEU A 197 35.73 5.78 -28.23
C LEU A 197 35.69 4.26 -28.45
N PRO A 198 36.81 3.62 -28.80
CA PRO A 198 36.86 2.17 -28.83
C PRO A 198 36.40 1.67 -27.47
N MET A 199 35.26 0.99 -27.42
CA MET A 199 34.80 0.25 -26.25
C MET A 199 35.81 -0.87 -26.06
N ASP A 200 36.80 -0.63 -25.19
CA ASP A 200 37.73 -1.65 -24.74
C ASP A 200 36.93 -2.61 -23.85
N PHE A 201 36.47 -3.72 -24.44
CA PHE A 201 35.94 -4.85 -23.71
C PHE A 201 37.12 -5.52 -23.00
N THR A 202 37.51 -4.99 -21.84
CA THR A 202 38.30 -5.77 -20.88
C THR A 202 37.34 -6.70 -20.16
N ASP A 203 37.22 -7.92 -20.68
CA ASP A 203 36.62 -9.06 -19.99
C ASP A 203 37.50 -9.41 -18.78
N ASP A 204 37.29 -8.74 -17.64
CA ASP A 204 37.82 -9.20 -16.35
C ASP A 204 36.93 -10.33 -15.83
N GLU A 205 37.14 -11.54 -16.34
CA GLU A 205 36.86 -12.79 -15.62
C GLU A 205 37.84 -12.88 -14.43
N SER A 206 37.46 -12.36 -13.27
CA SER A 206 38.11 -12.71 -12.01
C SER A 206 37.21 -13.68 -11.25
N ASP A 207 37.59 -14.95 -11.31
CA ASP A 207 37.06 -16.06 -10.51
C ASP A 207 36.91 -15.68 -9.03
N ASN A 208 35.69 -15.88 -8.53
CA ASN A 208 35.31 -15.61 -7.16
C ASN A 208 35.52 -16.88 -6.32
N ASP A 209 36.75 -17.13 -5.87
CA ASP A 209 37.01 -18.08 -4.78
C ASP A 209 37.01 -17.34 -3.44
N PHE A 210 35.82 -17.15 -2.86
CA PHE A 210 35.65 -16.65 -1.50
C PHE A 210 35.18 -17.78 -0.58
N SER A 211 36.16 -18.54 -0.09
CA SER A 211 36.06 -19.49 1.02
C SER A 211 35.60 -18.80 2.31
N TRP A 212 34.46 -19.23 2.87
CA TRP A 212 34.06 -18.88 4.23
C TRP A 212 34.65 -19.87 5.23
N THR A 213 35.63 -19.41 6.03
CA THR A 213 35.92 -19.91 7.37
C THR A 213 35.89 -18.75 8.33
#